data_AF-R7CD11-F1
#
_entry.id   AF-R7CD11-F1
#
_cell.length_a   1.000
_cell.length_b   1.000
_cell.length_c   1.000
_cell.angle_alpha   90.00
_cell.angle_beta   90.00
_cell.angle_gamma   90.00
#
_symmetry.space_group_name_H-M   'P 1'
#
loop_
_entity.id
_entity.type
_entity.pdbx_description
1 polymer ?
#
loop_
_entity_poly.entity_id
_entity_poly.type
_entity_poly.pdbx_seq_one_letter_code
_entity_poly.pdbx_strand_id
1 'polypeptide(L)'
;MSSEENHYQETPIEEISLEGLPPLNLGALFMPPIWGPAHGIWITILYYPAWLLIDNLFYGVYENPQPLTITLAVIAGLILAGVTIVFARASQVYALRRDLSRGKTKEQYRKRQVIWAVTMGILAAVMLGAATYYNLVIRPTIDA
;
A
#
# COMPACT_ATOMS: atom_id res chain seq x y z
N MET A 1 -13.29 -21.51 21.69
CA MET A 1 -12.00 -20.86 21.36
C MET A 1 -10.93 -21.90 21.57
N SER A 2 -10.21 -22.31 20.53
CA SER A 2 -9.19 -23.37 20.64
C SER A 2 -7.90 -22.84 21.26
N SER A 3 -7.11 -23.70 21.89
CA SER A 3 -5.81 -23.36 22.50
C SER A 3 -4.82 -22.75 21.50
N GLU A 4 -4.92 -23.09 20.21
CA GLU A 4 -4.07 -22.55 19.13
C GLU A 4 -4.38 -21.10 18.76
N GLU A 5 -5.65 -20.65 18.85
CA GLU A 5 -6.01 -19.25 18.55
C GLU A 5 -5.42 -18.27 19.59
N ASN A 6 -5.38 -18.66 20.87
CA ASN A 6 -4.76 -17.87 21.93
C ASN A 6 -3.24 -17.79 21.76
N HIS A 7 -2.60 -18.86 21.27
CA HIS A 7 -1.16 -18.89 21.05
C HIS A 7 -0.69 -17.78 20.10
N TYR A 8 -1.35 -17.61 18.94
CA TYR A 8 -0.96 -16.57 17.97
C TYR A 8 -1.32 -15.14 18.39
N GLN A 9 -2.30 -14.98 19.29
CA GLN A 9 -2.62 -13.70 19.93
C GLN A 9 -1.55 -13.28 20.93
N GLU A 10 -0.81 -14.22 21.51
CA GLU A 10 0.23 -13.93 22.51
C GLU A 10 1.65 -13.95 21.93
N THR A 11 1.88 -14.61 20.79
CA THR A 11 3.20 -14.61 20.12
C THR A 11 3.63 -13.19 19.69
N PRO A 12 4.85 -12.77 20.06
CA PRO A 12 5.49 -11.58 19.50
C PRO A 12 5.52 -11.59 17.98
N ILE A 13 5.50 -10.42 17.34
CA ILE A 13 5.47 -10.29 15.88
C ILE A 13 6.75 -10.87 15.26
N GLU A 14 7.86 -10.76 15.98
CA GLU A 14 9.20 -11.21 15.60
C GLU A 14 9.30 -12.73 15.46
N GLU A 15 8.46 -13.47 16.20
CA GLU A 15 8.44 -14.94 16.18
C GLU A 15 7.60 -15.50 15.01
N ILE A 16 6.83 -14.65 14.34
CA ILE A 16 5.96 -15.06 13.24
C ILE A 16 6.78 -15.18 11.95
N SER A 17 7.19 -16.42 11.66
CA SER A 17 7.96 -16.72 10.46
C SER A 17 7.15 -16.50 9.17
N LEU A 18 7.69 -15.63 8.30
CA LEU A 18 7.23 -15.41 6.92
C LEU A 18 7.79 -16.43 5.92
N GLU A 19 8.49 -17.46 6.38
CA GLU A 19 9.11 -18.45 5.49
C GLU A 19 8.09 -19.10 4.56
N GLY A 20 8.43 -19.18 3.27
CA GLY A 20 7.54 -19.64 2.20
C GLY A 20 6.57 -18.58 1.65
N LEU A 21 6.56 -17.36 2.17
CA LEU A 21 5.82 -16.21 1.61
C LEU A 21 6.76 -15.26 0.86
N PRO A 22 6.25 -14.49 -0.12
CA PRO A 22 7.01 -13.41 -0.74
C PRO A 22 7.52 -12.42 0.32
N PRO A 23 8.71 -11.81 0.16
CA PRO A 23 9.24 -10.87 1.14
C PRO A 23 8.45 -9.54 1.22
N LEU A 24 7.69 -9.24 0.16
CA LEU A 24 6.87 -8.04 0.06
C LEU A 24 5.42 -8.43 -0.27
N ASN A 25 4.49 -7.81 0.45
CA ASN A 25 3.08 -7.94 0.12
C ASN A 25 2.74 -7.00 -1.05
N LEU A 26 2.58 -7.58 -2.24
CA LEU A 26 2.26 -6.81 -3.45
C LEU A 26 0.89 -6.12 -3.38
N GLY A 27 -0.10 -6.72 -2.70
CA GLY A 27 -1.39 -6.07 -2.48
C GLY A 27 -1.25 -4.80 -1.64
N ALA A 28 -0.49 -4.88 -0.55
CA ALA A 28 -0.16 -3.76 0.32
C ALA A 28 0.73 -2.72 -0.37
N LEU A 29 1.59 -3.13 -1.29
CA LEU A 29 2.48 -2.25 -2.05
C LEU A 29 1.70 -1.42 -3.08
N PHE A 30 0.79 -2.04 -3.83
CA PHE A 30 0.03 -1.36 -4.89
C PHE A 30 -1.07 -0.46 -4.35
N MET A 31 -1.86 -0.97 -3.41
CA MET A 31 -2.98 -0.22 -2.84
C MET A 31 -3.01 -0.32 -1.31
N PRO A 32 -2.04 0.30 -0.61
CA PRO A 32 -2.02 0.41 0.85
C PRO A 32 -3.36 0.84 1.48
N PRO A 33 -4.07 1.89 0.99
CA PRO A 33 -5.29 2.38 1.64
C PRO A 33 -6.50 1.46 1.48
N ILE A 34 -6.43 0.43 0.63
CA ILE A 34 -7.53 -0.54 0.44
C ILE A 34 -7.16 -1.88 1.07
N TRP A 35 -5.94 -2.37 0.79
CA TRP A 35 -5.46 -3.60 1.37
C TRP A 35 -5.30 -3.47 2.90
N GLY A 36 -4.79 -2.34 3.39
CA GLY A 36 -4.57 -2.09 4.81
C GLY A 36 -5.84 -2.23 5.67
N PRO A 37 -6.92 -1.49 5.40
CA PRO A 37 -8.15 -1.58 6.19
C PRO A 37 -8.81 -2.96 6.09
N ALA A 38 -8.73 -3.63 4.93
CA ALA A 38 -9.21 -5.01 4.76
C ALA A 38 -8.50 -6.00 5.71
N HIS A 39 -7.26 -5.69 6.11
CA HIS A 39 -6.47 -6.48 7.07
C HIS A 39 -6.43 -5.86 8.48
N GLY A 40 -7.22 -4.81 8.74
CA GLY A 40 -7.36 -4.18 10.06
C GLY A 40 -6.43 -3.00 10.34
N ILE A 41 -5.66 -2.56 9.35
CA ILE A 41 -4.69 -1.46 9.47
C ILE A 41 -5.31 -0.16 8.93
N TRP A 42 -6.24 0.41 9.68
CA TRP A 42 -7.05 1.57 9.24
C TRP A 42 -6.25 2.85 8.99
N ILE A 43 -5.11 3.02 9.66
CA ILE A 43 -4.24 4.20 9.49
C ILE A 43 -3.75 4.40 8.05
N THR A 44 -3.79 3.34 7.23
CA THR A 44 -3.44 3.39 5.81
C THR A 44 -4.36 4.27 4.96
N ILE A 45 -5.52 4.71 5.47
CA ILE A 45 -6.35 5.73 4.82
C ILE A 45 -5.55 7.04 4.59
N LEU A 46 -4.56 7.32 5.44
CA LEU A 46 -3.66 8.48 5.28
C LEU A 46 -2.81 8.44 4.00
N TYR A 47 -2.77 7.32 3.29
CA TYR A 47 -2.16 7.28 1.95
C TYR A 47 -2.91 8.15 0.94
N TYR A 48 -4.23 8.31 1.05
CA TYR A 48 -4.97 9.17 0.11
C TYR A 48 -4.50 10.64 0.11
N PRO A 49 -4.44 11.35 1.27
CA PRO A 49 -3.91 12.71 1.29
C PRO A 49 -2.42 12.76 0.94
N ALA A 50 -1.62 11.74 1.32
CA ALA A 50 -0.22 11.67 0.91
C ALA A 50 -0.07 11.55 -0.62
N TRP A 51 -0.88 10.71 -1.27
CA TRP A 51 -0.91 10.56 -2.72
C TRP A 51 -1.33 11.85 -3.41
N LEU A 52 -2.35 12.54 -2.91
CA LEU A 52 -2.77 13.84 -3.45
C LEU A 52 -1.65 14.89 -3.37
N LEU A 53 -0.92 14.93 -2.24
CA LEU A 53 0.23 15.83 -2.10
C LEU A 53 1.32 15.52 -3.13
N ILE A 54 1.69 14.25 -3.28
CA ILE A 54 2.71 13.83 -4.25
C ILE A 54 2.26 14.10 -5.70
N ASP A 55 1.01 13.80 -6.01
CA ASP A 55 0.43 14.03 -7.33
C ASP A 55 0.46 15.52 -7.70
N ASN A 56 0.14 16.41 -6.76
CA ASN A 56 0.26 17.85 -6.95
C ASN A 56 1.71 18.31 -7.13
N LEU A 57 2.67 17.71 -6.43
CA LEU A 57 4.09 18.02 -6.63
C LEU A 57 4.57 17.59 -8.03
N PHE A 58 4.15 16.42 -8.52
CA PHE A 58 4.48 15.98 -9.88
C PHE A 58 3.81 16.86 -10.94
N TYR A 59 2.55 17.24 -10.74
CA TYR A 59 1.88 18.17 -11.62
C TYR A 59 2.56 19.54 -11.64
N GLY A 60 2.97 20.07 -10.48
CA GLY A 60 3.71 21.32 -10.39
C GLY A 60 5.06 21.29 -11.12
N VAL A 61 5.74 20.13 -11.16
CA VAL A 61 6.93 19.94 -11.99
C VAL A 61 6.59 19.95 -13.48
N TYR A 62 5.47 19.34 -13.88
CA TYR A 62 5.01 19.33 -15.27
C TYR A 62 4.65 20.74 -15.77
N GLU A 63 3.95 21.53 -14.95
CA GLU A 63 3.50 22.88 -15.30
C GLU A 63 4.64 23.91 -15.28
N ASN A 64 5.48 23.90 -14.24
CA ASN A 64 6.60 24.83 -14.10
C ASN A 64 7.85 24.14 -13.52
N PRO A 65 8.73 23.61 -14.38
CA PRO A 65 9.92 22.87 -13.95
C PRO A 65 10.99 23.82 -13.42
N GLN A 66 10.95 24.07 -12.12
CA GLN A 66 11.97 24.81 -11.37
C GLN A 66 12.84 23.83 -10.57
N PRO A 67 14.12 24.16 -10.28
CA PRO A 67 14.96 23.30 -9.46
C PRO A 67 14.29 22.93 -8.12
N LEU A 68 13.62 23.89 -7.46
CA LEU A 68 12.90 23.64 -6.21
C LEU A 68 11.73 22.66 -6.37
N THR A 69 10.89 22.82 -7.40
CA THR A 69 9.71 21.93 -7.60
C THR A 69 10.15 20.52 -7.91
N ILE A 70 11.19 20.37 -8.75
CA ILE A 70 11.80 19.08 -9.06
C ILE A 70 12.37 18.43 -7.81
N THR A 71 13.16 19.17 -7.02
CA THR A 71 13.77 18.64 -5.79
C THR A 71 12.71 18.18 -4.79
N LEU A 72 11.67 18.98 -4.54
CA LEU A 72 10.58 18.62 -3.63
C LEU A 72 9.82 17.38 -4.10
N ALA A 73 9.48 17.31 -5.39
CA ALA A 73 8.77 16.16 -5.96
C ALA A 73 9.60 14.86 -5.86
N VAL A 74 10.90 14.92 -6.16
CA VAL A 74 11.80 13.77 -6.05
C VAL A 74 11.93 13.31 -4.60
N ILE A 75 12.20 14.22 -3.66
CA ILE A 75 12.33 13.88 -2.24
C ILE A 75 11.03 13.25 -1.72
N ALA A 76 9.89 13.88 -1.99
CA ALA A 76 8.61 13.42 -1.50
C ALA A 76 8.22 12.07 -2.13
N GLY A 77 8.48 11.87 -3.43
CA GLY A 77 8.29 10.59 -4.12
C GLY A 77 9.16 9.47 -3.54
N LEU A 78 10.44 9.74 -3.25
CA LEU A 78 11.35 8.76 -2.62
C LEU A 78 10.92 8.41 -1.20
N ILE A 79 10.49 9.39 -0.41
CA ILE A 79 9.96 9.17 0.95
C ILE A 79 8.71 8.29 0.87
N LEU A 80 7.75 8.63 0.00
CA LEU A 80 6.52 7.84 -0.15
C LEU A 80 6.85 6.41 -0.58
N ALA A 81 7.71 6.22 -1.58
CA ALA A 81 8.13 4.90 -2.03
C ALA A 81 8.80 4.09 -0.90
N GLY A 82 9.71 4.71 -0.16
CA GLY A 82 10.39 4.08 0.97
C GLY A 82 9.42 3.65 2.08
N VAL A 83 8.52 4.56 2.50
CA VAL A 83 7.48 4.27 3.49
C VAL A 83 6.57 3.14 3.01
N THR A 84 6.21 3.12 1.72
CA THR A 84 5.34 2.08 1.15
C THR A 84 6.01 0.72 1.14
N ILE A 85 7.31 0.65 0.81
CA ILE A 85 8.09 -0.61 0.82
C ILE A 85 8.20 -1.15 2.25
N VAL A 86 8.55 -0.29 3.21
CA VAL A 86 8.63 -0.67 4.64
C VAL A 86 7.27 -1.14 5.13
N PHE A 87 6.20 -0.43 4.80
CA PHE A 87 4.83 -0.81 5.12
C PHE A 87 4.45 -2.15 4.52
N ALA A 88 4.70 -2.38 3.23
CA ALA A 88 4.36 -3.62 2.53
C ALA A 88 5.08 -4.85 3.12
N ARG A 89 6.28 -4.67 3.66
CA ARG A 89 7.02 -5.72 4.37
C ARG A 89 6.46 -5.95 5.77
N ALA A 90 6.34 -4.89 6.58
CA ALA A 90 5.94 -5.00 7.98
C ALA A 90 4.48 -5.46 8.14
N SER A 91 3.58 -4.93 7.31
CA SER A 91 2.15 -5.26 7.34
C SER A 91 1.86 -6.72 6.98
N GLN A 92 2.75 -7.38 6.24
CA GLN A 92 2.60 -8.79 5.89
C GLN A 92 2.62 -9.69 7.13
N VAL A 93 3.46 -9.37 8.13
CA VAL A 93 3.53 -10.13 9.38
C VAL A 93 2.26 -9.96 10.18
N TYR A 94 1.77 -8.73 10.29
CA TYR A 94 0.52 -8.41 10.99
C TYR A 94 -0.69 -9.12 10.36
N ALA A 95 -0.80 -9.05 9.03
CA ALA A 95 -1.88 -9.72 8.31
C ALA A 95 -1.82 -11.24 8.45
N LEU A 96 -0.62 -11.84 8.42
CA LEU A 96 -0.45 -13.26 8.65
C LEU A 96 -0.87 -13.67 10.07
N ARG A 97 -0.41 -12.95 11.10
CA ARG A 97 -0.82 -13.18 12.50
C ARG A 97 -2.32 -13.20 12.66
N ARG A 98 -3.00 -12.20 12.09
CA ARG A 98 -4.46 -12.05 12.15
C ARG A 98 -5.19 -13.22 11.50
N ASP A 99 -4.67 -13.77 10.42
CA ASP A 99 -5.30 -14.90 9.75
C ASP A 99 -5.00 -16.23 10.46
N LEU A 100 -3.79 -16.42 10.99
CA LEU A 100 -3.43 -17.56 11.84
C LEU A 100 -4.28 -17.57 13.12
N SER A 101 -4.47 -16.41 13.77
CA SER A 101 -5.33 -16.27 14.96
C SER A 101 -6.83 -16.48 14.67
N ARG A 102 -7.21 -16.68 13.42
CA ARG A 102 -8.58 -17.03 12.98
C ARG A 102 -8.68 -18.47 12.49
N GLY A 103 -7.68 -19.29 12.83
CA GLY A 103 -7.60 -20.70 12.43
C GLY A 103 -7.30 -20.94 10.95
N LYS A 104 -6.88 -19.93 10.19
CA LYS A 104 -6.50 -20.13 8.77
C LYS A 104 -5.06 -20.62 8.66
N THR A 105 -4.79 -21.40 7.62
CA THR A 105 -3.42 -21.89 7.35
C THR A 105 -2.60 -20.89 6.54
N LYS A 106 -1.26 -21.01 6.58
CA LYS A 106 -0.34 -20.19 5.77
C LYS A 106 -0.62 -20.33 4.27
N GLU A 107 -1.01 -21.52 3.80
CA GLU A 107 -1.35 -21.75 2.39
C GLU A 107 -2.60 -20.99 1.96
N GLN A 108 -3.64 -20.99 2.81
CA GLN A 108 -4.86 -20.23 2.57
C GLN A 108 -4.58 -18.73 2.55
N TYR A 109 -3.69 -18.25 3.43
CA TYR A 109 -3.20 -16.87 3.40
C TYR A 109 -2.50 -16.57 2.08
N ARG A 110 -1.54 -17.40 1.66
CA ARG A 110 -0.79 -17.22 0.41
C ARG A 110 -1.71 -17.12 -0.82
N LYS A 111 -2.66 -18.05 -0.96
CA LYS A 111 -3.64 -18.03 -2.07
C LYS A 111 -4.43 -16.72 -2.11
N ARG A 112 -4.85 -16.22 -0.95
CA ARG A 112 -5.57 -14.94 -0.85
C ARG A 112 -4.67 -13.74 -1.17
N GLN A 113 -3.41 -13.75 -0.74
CA GLN A 113 -2.48 -12.65 -1.07
C GLN A 113 -2.15 -12.59 -2.56
N VAL A 114 -2.17 -13.71 -3.29
CA VAL A 114 -2.06 -13.70 -4.76
C VAL A 114 -3.26 -12.98 -5.40
N ILE A 115 -4.47 -13.28 -4.93
CA ILE A 115 -5.69 -12.59 -5.42
C ILE A 115 -5.63 -11.11 -5.10
N TRP A 116 -5.21 -10.74 -3.89
CA TRP A 116 -5.00 -9.34 -3.52
C TRP A 116 -3.96 -8.67 -4.40
N ALA A 117 -2.81 -9.30 -4.66
CA ALA A 117 -1.78 -8.75 -5.52
C ALA A 117 -2.29 -8.44 -6.92
N VAL A 118 -3.01 -9.38 -7.55
CA VAL A 118 -3.59 -9.19 -8.89
C VAL A 118 -4.66 -8.10 -8.89
N THR A 119 -5.59 -8.16 -7.93
CA THR A 119 -6.72 -7.21 -7.86
C THR A 119 -6.23 -5.79 -7.60
N MET A 120 -5.30 -5.61 -6.66
CA MET A 120 -4.72 -4.30 -6.34
C MET A 120 -3.81 -3.81 -7.47
N GLY A 121 -3.11 -4.70 -8.19
CA GLY A 121 -2.33 -4.33 -9.37
C GLY A 121 -3.20 -3.76 -10.49
N ILE A 122 -4.33 -4.41 -10.80
CA ILE A 122 -5.31 -3.89 -11.78
C ILE A 122 -5.86 -2.55 -11.31
N LEU A 123 -6.26 -2.45 -10.04
CA LEU A 123 -6.83 -1.21 -9.50
C LEU A 123 -5.82 -0.06 -9.50
N ALA A 124 -4.55 -0.32 -9.16
CA ALA A 124 -3.49 0.67 -9.22
C ALA A 124 -3.28 1.18 -10.65
N ALA A 125 -3.33 0.31 -11.66
CA ALA A 125 -3.22 0.70 -13.06
C ALA A 125 -4.41 1.61 -13.49
N VAL A 126 -5.63 1.25 -13.11
CA VAL A 126 -6.83 2.07 -13.37
C VAL A 126 -6.72 3.42 -12.68
N MET A 127 -6.33 3.45 -11.41
CA MET A 127 -6.17 4.69 -10.63
C MET A 127 -5.10 5.60 -11.22
N LEU A 128 -3.96 5.04 -11.62
CA LEU A 128 -2.89 5.79 -12.26
C LEU A 128 -3.38 6.41 -13.57
N GLY A 129 -4.06 5.63 -14.42
CA GLY A 129 -4.63 6.13 -15.67
C GLY A 129 -5.65 7.24 -15.44
N ALA A 130 -6.53 7.09 -14.45
CA ALA A 130 -7.51 8.11 -14.08
C ALA A 130 -6.86 9.39 -13.54
N ALA A 131 -5.85 9.28 -12.68
CA ALA A 131 -5.10 10.42 -12.15
C ALA A 131 -4.35 11.16 -13.26
N THR A 132 -3.67 10.43 -14.15
CA THR A 132 -3.00 11.01 -15.31
C THR A 132 -3.99 11.72 -16.24
N TYR A 133 -5.13 11.10 -16.54
CA TYR A 133 -6.17 11.73 -17.36
C TYR A 133 -6.73 13.00 -16.71
N TYR A 134 -7.04 12.95 -15.41
CA TYR A 134 -7.51 14.11 -14.66
C TYR A 134 -6.51 15.27 -14.74
N ASN A 135 -5.23 15.00 -14.48
CA ASN A 135 -4.19 16.02 -14.46
C ASN A 135 -3.92 16.62 -15.85
N LEU A 136 -3.96 15.82 -16.92
CA LEU A 136 -3.62 16.29 -18.25
C LEU A 136 -4.80 16.90 -19.03
N VAL A 137 -6.04 16.45 -18.75
CA VAL A 137 -7.21 16.80 -19.55
C VAL A 137 -8.23 17.63 -18.79
N ILE A 138 -8.50 17.30 -17.53
CA ILE A 138 -9.58 17.95 -16.77
C ILE A 138 -9.06 19.16 -15.99
N ARG A 139 -8.00 19.01 -15.20
CA ARG A 139 -7.46 20.08 -14.35
C ARG A 139 -7.18 21.37 -15.15
N PRO A 140 -6.53 21.34 -16.32
CA PRO A 140 -6.29 22.56 -17.11
C PRO A 140 -7.56 23.25 -17.60
N THR A 141 -8.68 22.54 -17.73
CA THR A 141 -9.98 23.11 -18.16
C THR A 141 -10.77 23.74 -17.03
N ILE A 142 -10.44 23.42 -15.78
CA ILE A 142 -11.07 24.00 -14.59
C ILE A 142 -10.37 25.31 -14.20
N ASP A 143 -9.05 25.39 -14.46
CA ASP A 143 -8.22 26.56 -14.15
C ASP A 143 -8.18 27.62 -15.29
N ALA A 144 -8.88 27.36 -16.41
CA ALA A 144 -9.00 28.24 -17.59
C ALA A 144 -10.26 29.12 -17.57
#